data_AF-A0A6N9BGN1-F1
#
_entry.id   AF-A0A6N9BGN1-F1
#
_cell.length_a   1.000
_cell.length_b   1.000
_cell.length_c   1.000
_cell.angle_alpha   90.00
_cell.angle_beta   90.00
_cell.angle_gamma   90.00
#
_symmetry.space_group_name_H-M   'P 1'
#
loop_
_entity.id
_entity.type
_entity.pdbx_description
1 polymer ?
#
loop_
_entity_poly.entity_id
_entity_poly.type
_entity_poly.pdbx_seq_one_letter_code
_entity_poly.pdbx_strand_id
1 'polypeptide(L)'
;MHPAAPMEGEGMTGRMQPRRPRSVYCSLEERDAIRQAAAAAGKSVSAFVIGRALEDGEEEGGAAALTEEERVELRDGVLRLAATMGVPQRGAGEAPE
;
A
#
# COMPACT_ATOMS: atom_id res chain seq x y z
N MET A 1 37.59 30.20 11.61
CA MET A 1 36.33 30.46 12.33
C MET A 1 35.19 30.49 11.31
N HIS A 2 34.45 29.39 11.19
CA HIS A 2 33.07 29.44 10.69
C HIS A 2 32.17 29.83 11.87
N PRO A 3 31.03 30.49 11.59
CA PRO A 3 29.81 29.70 11.54
C PRO A 3 28.96 30.03 10.31
N ALA A 4 28.53 28.95 9.63
CA ALA A 4 27.30 28.92 8.89
C ALA A 4 26.14 28.78 9.88
N ALA A 5 25.05 29.52 9.68
CA ALA A 5 23.79 29.36 10.39
C ALA A 5 22.64 29.84 9.48
N PRO A 6 21.38 29.45 9.71
CA PRO A 6 20.85 28.16 9.26
C PRO A 6 19.45 28.29 8.64
N MET A 7 18.86 27.15 8.24
CA MET A 7 17.42 26.89 8.07
C MET A 7 16.70 27.62 6.92
N GLU A 8 16.16 26.88 5.96
CA GLU A 8 14.70 26.73 5.79
C GLU A 8 14.44 25.39 5.09
N GLY A 9 13.98 24.41 5.86
CA GLY A 9 13.41 23.18 5.30
C GLY A 9 12.00 23.50 4.84
N GLU A 10 11.81 23.69 3.53
CA GLU A 10 10.48 23.70 2.93
C GLU A 10 9.89 22.29 3.07
N GLY A 11 9.09 22.13 4.12
CA GLY A 11 8.18 21.00 4.29
C GLY A 11 7.20 20.99 3.12
N MET A 12 7.49 20.13 2.14
CA MET A 12 6.67 19.85 0.98
C MET A 12 5.40 19.12 1.43
N THR A 13 4.48 19.84 2.07
CA THR A 13 3.12 19.37 2.38
C THR A 13 2.33 19.35 1.07
N GLY A 14 2.62 18.37 0.23
CA GLY A 14 1.83 18.05 -0.94
C GLY A 14 0.40 17.77 -0.49
N ARG A 15 -0.47 18.78 -0.56
CA ARG A 15 -1.91 18.62 -0.34
C ARG A 15 -2.38 17.55 -1.32
N MET A 16 -2.68 16.36 -0.82
CA MET A 16 -3.20 15.25 -1.60
C MET A 16 -4.52 15.72 -2.20
N GLN A 17 -4.50 16.16 -3.46
CA GLN A 17 -5.72 16.60 -4.12
C GLN A 17 -6.68 15.40 -4.17
N PRO A 18 -7.96 15.57 -3.80
CA PRO A 18 -8.91 14.47 -3.86
C PRO A 18 -8.96 13.97 -5.30
N ARG A 19 -8.58 12.70 -5.50
CA ARG A 19 -8.62 12.06 -6.82
C ARG A 19 -10.05 12.18 -7.34
N ARG A 20 -10.21 12.70 -8.55
CA ARG A 20 -11.54 12.86 -9.17
C ARG A 20 -12.29 11.52 -9.12
N PRO A 21 -13.60 11.51 -8.77
CA PRO A 21 -14.38 10.29 -8.77
C PRO A 21 -14.34 9.67 -10.18
N ARG A 22 -13.92 8.41 -10.26
CA ARG A 22 -13.94 7.64 -11.51
C ARG A 22 -15.38 7.22 -11.79
N SER A 23 -16.00 7.80 -12.82
CA SER A 23 -17.31 7.38 -13.31
C SER A 23 -17.13 6.29 -14.38
N VAL A 24 -17.84 5.18 -14.24
CA VAL A 24 -17.91 4.11 -15.24
C VAL A 24 -19.29 4.13 -15.87
N TYR A 25 -19.35 4.05 -17.20
CA TYR A 25 -20.60 3.93 -17.92
C TYR A 25 -21.08 2.47 -17.88
N CYS A 26 -22.37 2.28 -17.57
CA CYS A 26 -23.06 1.00 -17.66
C CYS A 26 -24.49 1.23 -18.15
N SER A 27 -25.07 0.22 -18.77
CA SER A 27 -26.48 0.16 -19.12
C SER A 27 -27.37 0.12 -17.86
N LEU A 28 -28.67 0.35 -18.03
CA LEU A 28 -29.63 0.26 -16.92
C LEU A 28 -29.71 -1.15 -16.34
N GLU A 29 -29.67 -2.17 -17.20
CA GLU A 29 -29.72 -3.58 -16.79
C GLU A 29 -28.48 -3.96 -15.97
N GLU A 30 -27.28 -3.59 -16.43
CA GLU A 30 -26.04 -3.81 -15.68
C GLU A 30 -26.06 -3.09 -14.34
N ARG A 31 -26.57 -1.85 -14.30
CA ARG A 31 -26.68 -1.08 -13.06
C ARG A 31 -27.56 -1.78 -12.03
N ASP A 32 -28.67 -2.36 -12.45
CA ASP A 32 -29.59 -3.05 -11.55
C ASP A 32 -29.03 -4.40 -11.11
N ALA A 33 -28.34 -5.14 -11.98
CA ALA A 33 -27.61 -6.34 -11.61
C ALA A 33 -26.52 -6.05 -10.54
N ILE A 34 -25.73 -4.98 -10.74
CA ILE A 34 -24.71 -4.55 -9.77
C ILE A 34 -25.35 -4.18 -8.42
N ARG A 35 -26.48 -3.48 -8.43
CA ARG A 35 -27.20 -3.12 -7.18
C ARG A 35 -27.69 -4.33 -6.43
N GLN A 36 -28.28 -5.30 -7.12
CA GLN A 36 -28.76 -6.54 -6.51
C GLN A 36 -27.61 -7.33 -5.90
N ALA A 37 -26.50 -7.47 -6.63
CA ALA A 37 -25.31 -8.14 -6.13
C ALA A 37 -24.68 -7.43 -4.92
N ALA A 38 -24.61 -6.09 -4.95
CA ALA A 38 -24.13 -5.30 -3.81
C ALA A 38 -25.04 -5.45 -2.58
N ALA A 39 -26.36 -5.43 -2.78
CA ALA A 39 -27.34 -5.61 -1.70
C ALA A 39 -27.26 -7.02 -1.09
N ALA A 40 -27.14 -8.05 -1.91
CA ALA A 40 -26.95 -9.43 -1.46
C ALA A 40 -25.64 -9.60 -0.65
N ALA A 41 -24.60 -8.83 -0.99
CA ALA A 41 -23.34 -8.79 -0.26
C ALA A 41 -23.37 -7.87 0.98
N GLY A 42 -24.48 -7.17 1.26
CA GLY A 42 -24.56 -6.19 2.35
C GLY A 42 -23.65 -4.97 2.18
N LYS A 43 -23.24 -4.66 0.95
CA LYS A 43 -22.28 -3.60 0.61
C LYS A 43 -22.98 -2.48 -0.16
N SER A 44 -22.42 -1.26 -0.09
CA SER A 44 -22.79 -0.20 -1.04
C SER A 44 -22.30 -0.55 -2.44
N VAL A 45 -22.94 -0.03 -3.49
CA VAL A 45 -22.53 -0.26 -4.89
C VAL A 45 -21.06 0.09 -5.11
N SER A 46 -20.60 1.22 -4.59
CA SER A 46 -19.20 1.64 -4.71
C SER A 46 -18.24 0.69 -4.01
N ALA A 47 -18.56 0.24 -2.79
CA ALA A 47 -17.74 -0.71 -2.05
C ALA A 47 -17.71 -2.08 -2.72
N PHE A 48 -18.82 -2.52 -3.30
CA PHE A 48 -18.92 -3.76 -4.05
C PHE A 48 -18.05 -3.74 -5.31
N VAL A 49 -18.18 -2.70 -6.15
CA VAL A 49 -17.42 -2.58 -7.41
C VAL A 49 -15.93 -2.43 -7.16
N ILE A 50 -15.52 -1.64 -6.15
CA ILE A 50 -14.10 -1.49 -5.79
C ILE A 50 -13.55 -2.81 -5.26
N GLY A 51 -14.30 -3.50 -4.38
CA GLY A 51 -13.88 -4.80 -3.86
C GLY A 51 -13.64 -5.83 -4.96
N ARG A 52 -14.59 -5.94 -5.91
CA ARG A 52 -14.46 -6.82 -7.08
C ARG A 52 -13.25 -6.45 -7.95
N ALA A 53 -13.04 -5.17 -8.24
CA ALA A 53 -11.90 -4.74 -9.04
C ALA A 53 -10.53 -5.00 -8.37
N LEU A 54 -10.49 -5.08 -7.03
CA LEU A 54 -9.29 -5.46 -6.29
C LEU A 54 -9.11 -6.99 -6.29
N GLU A 55 -10.18 -7.75 -6.06
CA GLU A 55 -10.17 -9.22 -6.12
C GLU A 55 -9.76 -9.71 -7.53
N ASP A 56 -10.30 -9.10 -8.59
CA ASP A 56 -9.94 -9.40 -9.99
C ASP A 56 -8.52 -8.94 -10.34
N GLY A 57 -7.98 -7.96 -9.61
CA GLY A 57 -6.60 -7.49 -9.75
C GLY A 57 -5.57 -8.28 -8.93
N GLU A 58 -6.02 -9.16 -8.03
CA GLU A 58 -5.16 -10.04 -7.24
C GLU A 58 -4.79 -11.34 -8.00
N GLU A 59 -5.50 -11.70 -9.07
CA GLU A 59 -5.18 -12.88 -9.87
C GLU A 59 -4.02 -12.66 -10.88
N GLU A 60 -3.70 -11.42 -11.26
CA GLU A 60 -2.54 -11.09 -12.10
C GLU A 60 -1.50 -10.26 -11.35
N GLY A 61 -0.92 -10.84 -10.31
CA GLY A 61 0.27 -10.25 -9.68
C GLY A 61 0.34 -10.37 -8.19
N GLY A 62 -0.04 -11.52 -7.63
CA GLY A 62 0.57 -11.95 -6.37
C GLY A 62 2.08 -11.81 -6.54
N ALA A 63 2.68 -10.81 -5.86
CA ALA A 63 4.10 -10.51 -5.98
C ALA A 63 4.84 -11.84 -5.86
N ALA A 64 5.57 -12.21 -6.93
CA ALA A 64 6.26 -13.49 -6.99
C ALA A 64 6.96 -13.71 -5.65
N ALA A 65 6.65 -14.83 -4.98
CA ALA A 65 7.26 -15.12 -3.70
C ALA A 65 8.77 -15.10 -3.91
N LEU A 66 9.45 -14.18 -3.21
CA LEU A 66 10.90 -13.99 -3.36
C LEU A 66 11.60 -15.34 -3.27
N THR A 67 12.58 -15.57 -4.15
CA THR A 67 13.49 -16.71 -3.99
C THR A 67 14.25 -16.58 -2.68
N GLU A 68 14.86 -17.67 -2.21
CA GLU A 68 15.61 -17.62 -0.95
C GLU A 68 16.79 -16.64 -1.06
N GLU A 69 17.43 -16.57 -2.22
CA GLU A 69 18.49 -15.63 -2.52
C GLU A 69 18.00 -14.18 -2.43
N GLU A 70 16.85 -13.86 -3.04
CA GLU A 70 16.27 -12.52 -3.00
C GLU A 70 15.85 -12.10 -1.58
N ARG A 71 15.39 -13.04 -0.75
CA ARG A 71 15.08 -12.77 0.67
C ARG A 71 16.33 -12.43 1.47
N VAL A 72 17.43 -13.16 1.23
CA VAL A 72 18.71 -12.90 1.89
C VAL A 72 19.23 -11.52 1.49
N GLU A 73 19.22 -11.20 0.18
CA GLU A 73 19.65 -9.89 -0.31
C GLU A 73 18.81 -8.74 0.25
N LEU A 74 17.49 -8.92 0.31
CA LEU A 74 16.58 -7.94 0.89
C LEU A 74 16.87 -7.73 2.38
N ARG A 75 17.03 -8.82 3.14
CA ARG A 75 17.37 -8.78 4.57
C ARG A 75 18.67 -8.04 4.81
N ASP A 76 19.71 -8.34 4.02
CA ASP A 76 21.01 -7.67 4.11
C ASP A 76 20.91 -6.19 3.75
N GLY A 77 20.12 -5.84 2.74
CA GLY A 77 19.82 -4.46 2.37
C GLY A 77 19.16 -3.68 3.51
N VAL A 78 18.15 -4.28 4.16
CA VAL A 78 17.47 -3.68 5.32
C VAL A 78 18.42 -3.51 6.51
N LEU A 79 19.26 -4.51 6.80
CA LEU A 79 20.24 -4.41 7.89
C LEU A 79 21.26 -3.29 7.66
N ARG A 80 21.79 -3.15 6.43
CA ARG A 80 22.69 -2.06 6.06
C ARG A 80 22.02 -0.68 6.17
N LEU A 81 20.78 -0.58 5.73
CA LEU A 81 20.01 0.67 5.81
C LEU A 81 19.74 1.05 7.28
N ALA A 82 19.31 0.09 8.09
CA ALA A 82 19.05 0.31 9.51
C ALA A 82 20.33 0.71 10.29
N ALA A 83 21.48 0.12 9.96
CA ALA A 83 22.77 0.53 10.51
C ALA A 83 23.12 1.99 10.14
N THR A 84 22.80 2.41 8.91
CA THR A 84 23.02 3.79 8.44
C THR A 84 22.09 4.78 9.13
N MET A 85 20.85 4.38 9.41
CA MET A 85 19.84 5.22 10.06
C MET A 85 19.92 5.20 11.59
N GLY A 86 20.85 4.44 12.19
CA GLY A 86 21.00 4.32 13.64
C GLY A 86 19.80 3.65 14.34
N VAL A 87 19.03 2.83 13.62
CA VAL A 87 17.88 2.13 14.18
C VAL A 87 18.37 0.98 15.05
N PRO A 88 17.98 0.90 16.34
CA PRO A 88 18.36 -0.20 17.20
C PRO A 88 17.75 -1.50 16.68
N GLN A 89 18.59 -2.48 16.36
CA GLN A 89 18.16 -3.82 16.01
C GLN A 89 17.62 -4.50 17.28
N ARG A 90 16.30 -4.70 17.39
CA ARG A 90 15.77 -5.61 18.40
C ARG A 90 16.25 -7.02 18.05
N GLY A 91 17.05 -7.61 18.94
CA GLY A 91 17.59 -8.94 18.77
C GLY A 91 16.48 -9.97 18.55
N ALA A 92 16.64 -10.80 17.52
CA ALA A 92 15.92 -12.05 17.41
C ALA A 92 16.43 -12.96 18.53
N GLY A 93 15.68 -13.05 19.63
CA GLY A 93 16.10 -13.84 20.78
C GLY A 93 15.24 -13.62 22.01
N GLU A 94 13.98 -14.04 21.95
CA GLU A 94 13.25 -14.45 23.16
C GLU A 94 12.26 -15.53 22.76
N ALA A 95 12.72 -16.79 22.82
CA ALA A 95 11.83 -17.93 22.88
C ALA A 95 11.27 -17.99 24.31
N PRO A 96 9.96 -18.20 24.50
CA PRO A 96 9.37 -18.29 25.84
C PRO A 96 9.89 -19.55 26.56
N GLU A 97 10.21 -19.38 27.85
CA GLU A 97 10.53 -20.47 28.78
C GLU A 97 9.40 -21.49 28.92
#